data_AF-A0A6M3M9H0-F1
#
_entry.id   AF-A0A6M3M9H0-F1
#
_cell.length_a   1.000
_cell.length_b   1.000
_cell.length_c   1.000
_cell.angle_alpha   90.00
_cell.angle_beta   90.00
_cell.angle_gamma   90.00
#
_symmetry.space_group_name_H-M   'P 1'
#
loop_
_entity.id
_entity.type
_entity.pdbx_description
1 polymer ?
#
loop_
_entity_poly.entity_id
_entity_poly.type
_entity_poly.pdbx_seq_one_letter_code
_entity_poly.pdbx_strand_id
1 'polypeptide(L)'
;MTVFELEIGTHQVKWNLSGYNELNATIDVSSGGTITCVSVETGDCGGSGVPRVSISGNTVTGTLKETGITPPPTNDYNNWLTSKGGTAGLLSNLPALLEMCDAYLGFIQIGFNPTLSNLLTTCDYYLGF
;
A
#
# COMPACT_ATOMS: atom_id res chain seq x y z
N MET A 1 -10.00 15.27 12.44
CA MET A 1 -9.23 16.45 12.01
C MET A 1 -8.55 17.01 13.24
N THR A 2 -7.22 17.12 13.21
CA THR A 2 -6.43 17.67 14.31
C THR A 2 -5.79 18.96 13.81
N VAL A 3 -5.73 19.97 14.67
CA VAL A 3 -5.16 21.28 14.34
C VAL A 3 -3.87 21.46 15.13
N PHE A 4 -2.82 21.90 14.44
CA PHE A 4 -1.52 22.22 15.01
C PHE A 4 -1.11 23.61 14.54
N GLU A 5 -0.58 24.42 15.45
CA GLU A 5 0.08 25.68 15.11
C GLU A 5 1.56 25.36 14.83
N LEU A 6 2.00 25.59 13.59
CA LEU A 6 3.37 25.33 13.16
C LEU A 6 4.07 26.63 12.81
N GLU A 7 5.31 26.77 13.28
CA GLU A 7 6.18 27.87 12.87
C GLU A 7 6.65 27.68 11.41
N ILE A 8 7.15 28.77 10.82
CA ILE A 8 7.78 28.75 9.50
C ILE A 8 8.96 27.78 9.53
N GLY A 9 9.06 26.92 8.52
CA GLY A 9 10.15 25.97 8.36
C GLY A 9 9.69 24.57 7.97
N THR A 10 10.63 23.64 8.04
CA THR A 10 10.44 22.25 7.62
C THR A 10 10.11 21.35 8.80
N HIS A 11 9.04 20.57 8.67
CA HIS A 11 8.46 19.73 9.71
C HIS A 11 8.33 18.28 9.24
N GLN A 12 8.52 17.34 10.17
CA GLN A 12 8.19 15.93 9.94
C GLN A 12 6.79 15.65 10.47
N VAL A 13 5.91 15.14 9.61
CA VAL A 13 4.55 14.77 9.95
C VAL A 13 4.40 13.26 9.81
N LYS A 14 3.89 12.64 10.88
CA LYS A 14 3.66 11.21 10.96
C LYS A 14 2.17 10.92 11.12
N TRP A 15 1.62 10.11 10.23
CA TRP A 15 0.29 9.51 10.39
C TRP A 15 0.43 8.06 10.82
N ASN A 16 -0.36 7.69 11.82
CA ASN A 16 -0.49 6.32 12.28
C ASN A 16 -1.97 6.02 12.48
N LEU A 17 -2.43 4.94 11.83
CA LEU A 17 -3.78 4.41 11.97
C LEU A 17 -3.66 2.89 12.05
N SER A 18 -4.33 2.27 13.03
CA SER A 18 -4.33 0.81 13.16
C SER A 18 -4.83 0.14 11.89
N GLY A 19 -4.13 -0.90 11.42
CA GLY A 19 -4.40 -1.56 10.13
C GLY A 19 -3.76 -0.86 8.93
N TYR A 20 -2.97 0.20 9.12
CA TYR A 20 -2.30 0.94 8.06
C TYR A 20 -0.80 1.13 8.35
N ASN A 21 0.01 1.10 7.29
CA ASN A 21 1.43 1.37 7.39
C ASN A 21 1.62 2.82 7.82
N GLU A 22 2.61 3.07 8.66
CA GLU A 22 2.94 4.42 9.06
C GLU A 22 3.35 5.25 7.84
N LEU A 23 2.87 6.49 7.79
CA LEU A 23 3.21 7.44 6.74
C LEU A 23 4.02 8.57 7.36
N ASN A 24 5.27 8.70 6.91
CA ASN A 24 6.17 9.80 7.28
C ASN A 24 6.35 10.73 6.08
N ALA A 25 6.13 12.02 6.28
CA ALA A 25 6.32 13.03 5.26
C ALA A 25 7.01 14.27 5.80
N THR A 26 7.79 14.91 4.93
CA THR A 26 8.40 16.21 5.19
C THR A 26 7.53 17.29 4.58
N ILE A 27 7.10 18.25 5.39
CA ILE A 27 6.22 19.36 5.01
C ILE A 27 6.96 20.67 5.27
N ASP A 28 6.91 21.60 4.34
CA ASP A 28 7.48 22.94 4.51
C ASP A 28 6.38 24.00 4.60
N VAL A 29 6.51 24.86 5.61
CA VAL A 29 5.65 26.02 5.84
C VAL A 29 6.46 27.27 5.51
N SER A 30 6.11 27.91 4.39
CA SER A 30 6.77 29.14 3.95
C SER A 30 6.37 30.35 4.79
N SER A 31 7.15 31.43 4.71
CA SER A 31 6.85 32.72 5.38
C SER A 31 5.55 33.38 4.93
N GLY A 32 5.01 32.99 3.76
CA GLY A 32 3.70 33.42 3.27
C GLY A 32 2.53 32.57 3.78
N GLY A 33 2.77 31.57 4.63
CA GLY A 33 1.76 30.63 5.13
C GLY A 33 1.37 29.53 4.13
N THR A 34 2.03 29.46 2.97
CA THR A 34 1.85 28.37 2.00
C THR A 34 2.50 27.11 2.55
N ILE A 35 1.73 26.01 2.56
CA ILE A 35 2.18 24.68 2.97
C ILE A 35 2.51 23.87 1.72
N THR A 36 3.68 23.24 1.70
CA THR A 36 4.13 22.38 0.59
C THR A 36 4.63 21.03 1.10
N CYS A 37 4.40 19.99 0.29
CA CYS A 37 4.93 18.66 0.57
C CYS A 37 6.31 18.55 -0.09
N VAL A 38 7.33 18.25 0.71
CA VAL A 38 8.71 18.15 0.26
C VAL A 38 9.04 16.71 -0.12
N SER A 39 8.66 15.74 0.73
CA SER A 39 8.91 14.33 0.48
C SER A 39 7.98 13.44 1.29
N VAL A 40 7.82 12.20 0.83
CA VAL A 40 7.09 11.12 1.51
C VAL A 40 7.96 9.86 1.40
N GLU A 41 8.25 9.20 2.53
CA GLU A 41 9.26 8.14 2.61
C GLU A 41 8.97 6.92 1.72
N THR A 42 7.70 6.58 1.53
CA THR A 42 7.25 5.41 0.73
C THR A 42 6.05 5.75 -0.16
N GLY A 43 5.89 7.02 -0.50
CA GLY A 43 4.69 7.52 -1.19
C GLY A 43 4.95 8.78 -1.98
N ASP A 44 3.88 9.47 -2.35
CA ASP A 44 3.94 10.64 -3.22
C ASP A 44 3.41 11.92 -2.56
N CYS A 45 4.02 13.05 -2.90
CA CYS A 45 3.42 14.37 -2.70
C CYS A 45 2.37 14.62 -3.79
N GLY A 46 1.10 14.43 -3.47
CA GLY A 46 -0.01 14.48 -4.42
C GLY A 46 -0.19 13.18 -5.22
N GLY A 47 -0.79 13.31 -6.40
CA GLY A 47 -1.05 12.17 -7.29
C GLY A 47 -2.19 11.25 -6.83
N SER A 48 -2.30 10.09 -7.49
CA SER A 48 -3.32 9.06 -7.21
C SER A 48 -2.77 7.82 -6.48
N GLY A 49 -1.45 7.70 -6.34
CA GLY A 49 -0.79 6.59 -5.63
C GLY A 49 -1.12 6.55 -4.14
N VAL A 50 -0.91 5.40 -3.51
CA VAL A 50 -1.06 5.20 -2.06
C VAL A 50 0.18 4.44 -1.55
N PRO A 51 0.87 4.92 -0.50
CA PRO A 51 0.51 6.06 0.34
C PRO A 51 0.82 7.42 -0.32
N ARG A 52 0.12 8.48 0.08
CA ARG A 52 0.35 9.84 -0.43
C ARG A 52 -0.03 10.93 0.56
N VAL A 53 0.48 12.13 0.34
CA VAL A 53 0.07 13.35 1.06
C VAL A 53 -0.54 14.35 0.08
N SER A 54 -1.74 14.85 0.36
CA SER A 54 -2.38 15.94 -0.38
C SER A 54 -2.54 17.18 0.49
N ILE A 55 -2.38 18.36 -0.11
CA ILE A 55 -2.51 19.65 0.57
C ILE A 55 -3.63 20.44 -0.10
N SER A 56 -4.53 20.99 0.72
CA SER A 56 -5.59 21.90 0.28
C SER A 56 -5.72 23.05 1.27
N GLY A 57 -5.30 24.25 0.85
CA GLY A 57 -5.13 25.38 1.75
C GLY A 57 -4.18 25.03 2.90
N ASN A 58 -4.68 25.13 4.12
CA ASN A 58 -3.93 24.80 5.34
C ASN A 58 -4.15 23.37 5.84
N THR A 59 -4.85 22.53 5.07
CA THR A 59 -5.14 21.13 5.44
C THR A 59 -4.18 20.19 4.74
N VAL A 60 -3.43 19.42 5.54
CA VAL A 60 -2.56 18.33 5.06
C VAL A 60 -3.25 17.00 5.33
N THR A 61 -3.50 16.23 4.27
CA THR A 61 -4.20 14.94 4.34
C THR A 61 -3.25 13.82 3.92
N GLY A 62 -2.97 12.89 4.85
CA GLY A 62 -2.28 11.64 4.54
C GLY A 62 -3.29 10.56 4.12
N THR A 63 -3.10 9.94 2.96
CA THR A 63 -3.80 8.72 2.55
C THR A 63 -2.85 7.54 2.79
N LEU A 64 -3.16 6.70 3.77
CA LEU A 64 -2.28 5.61 4.19
C LEU A 64 -2.52 4.35 3.36
N LYS A 65 -1.49 3.52 3.23
CA LYS A 65 -1.58 2.18 2.67
C LYS A 65 -1.93 1.21 3.79
N GLU A 66 -2.90 0.32 3.59
CA GLU A 66 -3.22 -0.71 4.58
C GLU A 66 -1.97 -1.55 4.89
N THR A 67 -1.65 -1.68 6.18
CA THR A 67 -0.80 -2.79 6.63
C THR A 67 -1.69 -3.97 6.37
N GLY A 68 -1.29 -4.84 5.44
CA GLY A 68 -2.06 -6.06 5.17
C GLY A 68 -2.53 -6.61 6.50
N ILE A 69 -3.85 -6.68 6.69
CA ILE A 69 -4.46 -7.33 7.84
C ILE A 69 -3.72 -8.65 8.01
N THR A 70 -2.99 -8.81 9.10
CA THR A 70 -2.32 -10.05 9.43
C THR A 70 -3.41 -11.04 9.82
N PRO A 71 -3.73 -12.08 9.01
CA PRO A 71 -4.06 -13.33 9.64
C PRO A 71 -2.82 -13.79 10.43
N PRO A 72 -3.00 -14.51 11.55
CA PRO A 72 -1.91 -15.21 12.20
C PRO A 72 -1.14 -16.06 11.17
N PRO A 73 0.17 -16.27 11.35
CA PRO A 73 1.01 -16.90 10.34
C PRO A 73 0.54 -18.34 10.12
N THR A 74 0.03 -18.68 8.92
CA THR A 74 -0.10 -20.08 8.43
C THR A 74 -0.56 -20.21 6.98
N ASN A 75 -0.83 -19.14 6.24
CA ASN A 75 -1.30 -19.23 4.86
C ASN A 75 -0.12 -19.18 3.87
N ASP A 76 0.45 -20.36 3.57
CA ASP A 76 1.35 -20.53 2.44
C ASP A 76 0.63 -20.42 1.08
N TYR A 77 1.38 -20.55 -0.02
CA TYR A 77 0.82 -20.53 -1.37
C TYR A 77 -0.32 -21.54 -1.58
N ASN A 78 -0.25 -22.73 -0.96
CA ASN A 78 -1.26 -23.76 -1.14
C ASN A 78 -2.57 -23.38 -0.43
N ASN A 79 -2.49 -22.73 0.72
CA ASN A 79 -3.65 -22.21 1.43
C ASN A 79 -4.30 -21.05 0.67
N TRP A 80 -3.49 -20.14 0.11
CA TRP A 80 -4.01 -19.11 -0.80
C TRP A 80 -4.66 -19.74 -2.04
N LEU A 81 -4.00 -20.68 -2.70
CA LEU A 81 -4.52 -21.39 -3.87
C LEU A 81 -5.86 -22.08 -3.56
N THR A 82 -5.95 -22.75 -2.42
CA THR A 82 -7.19 -23.40 -1.95
C THR A 82 -8.32 -22.39 -1.75
N SER A 83 -8.02 -21.20 -1.21
CA SER A 83 -9.00 -20.12 -1.04
C SER A 83 -9.55 -19.58 -2.36
N LYS A 84 -8.79 -19.73 -3.47
CA LYS A 84 -9.23 -19.36 -4.81
C LYS A 84 -9.96 -20.47 -5.56
N GLY A 85 -10.19 -21.62 -4.92
CA GLY A 85 -10.83 -22.78 -5.55
C GLY A 85 -9.84 -23.77 -6.15
N GLY A 86 -8.58 -23.75 -5.71
CA GLY A 86 -7.54 -24.66 -6.22
C GLY A 86 -7.07 -24.28 -7.63
N THR A 87 -6.42 -25.22 -8.31
CA THR A 87 -5.93 -25.03 -9.69
C THR A 87 -7.08 -24.69 -10.65
N ALA A 88 -8.21 -25.39 -10.53
CA ALA A 88 -9.40 -25.13 -11.34
C ALA A 88 -9.99 -23.73 -11.11
N GLY A 89 -9.88 -23.20 -9.89
CA GLY A 89 -10.34 -21.86 -9.55
C GLY A 89 -9.47 -20.72 -10.09
N LEU A 90 -8.24 -21.03 -10.51
CA LEU A 90 -7.35 -20.07 -11.15
C LEU A 90 -7.50 -20.02 -12.68
N LEU A 91 -8.07 -21.05 -13.31
CA LEU A 91 -8.25 -21.10 -14.76
C LEU A 91 -9.02 -19.87 -15.26
N SER A 92 -8.38 -19.06 -16.11
CA SER A 92 -8.93 -17.79 -16.62
C SER A 92 -9.37 -16.78 -15.53
N ASN A 93 -8.92 -16.94 -14.29
CA ASN A 93 -9.24 -16.04 -13.18
C ASN A 93 -8.24 -14.88 -13.12
N LEU A 94 -8.50 -13.86 -13.95
CA LEU A 94 -7.64 -12.67 -14.04
C LEU A 94 -7.51 -11.92 -12.70
N PRO A 95 -8.57 -11.73 -11.89
CA PRO A 95 -8.44 -11.10 -10.57
C PRO A 95 -7.45 -11.81 -9.65
N ALA A 96 -7.48 -13.14 -9.56
CA ALA A 96 -6.55 -13.89 -8.71
C ALA A 96 -5.11 -13.82 -9.22
N LEU A 97 -4.91 -13.79 -10.54
CA LEU A 97 -3.58 -13.57 -11.13
C LEU A 97 -3.04 -12.18 -10.79
N LEU A 98 -3.85 -11.13 -10.95
CA LEU A 98 -3.45 -9.76 -10.62
C LEU A 98 -3.17 -9.60 -9.13
N GLU A 99 -3.94 -10.24 -8.26
CA GLU A 99 -3.68 -10.29 -6.81
C GLU A 99 -2.30 -10.89 -6.50
N MET A 100 -1.92 -12.00 -7.16
CA MET A 100 -0.57 -12.58 -7.01
C MET A 100 0.53 -11.64 -7.54
N CYS A 101 0.31 -10.98 -8.69
CA CYS A 101 1.24 -10.00 -9.25
C CYS A 101 1.47 -8.82 -8.29
N ASP A 102 0.38 -8.23 -7.80
CA ASP A 102 0.42 -7.11 -6.86
C ASP A 102 1.08 -7.51 -5.55
N ALA A 103 0.85 -8.74 -5.08
CA ALA A 103 1.50 -9.27 -3.89
C ALA A 103 3.01 -9.49 -4.09
N TYR A 104 3.41 -10.04 -5.25
CA TYR A 104 4.81 -10.23 -5.60
C TYR A 104 5.57 -8.90 -5.73
N LEU A 105 4.92 -7.86 -6.26
CA LEU A 105 5.46 -6.50 -6.37
C LEU A 105 5.39 -5.70 -5.06
N GLY A 106 4.77 -6.25 -4.00
CA GLY A 106 4.61 -5.60 -2.71
C GLY A 106 3.53 -4.50 -2.69
N PHE A 107 2.68 -4.43 -3.71
CA PHE A 107 1.53 -3.53 -3.74
C PHE A 107 0.44 -3.95 -2.77
N ILE A 108 0.20 -5.26 -2.63
CA ILE A 108 -0.73 -5.82 -1.63
C ILE A 108 -0.05 -6.90 -0.78
N GLN A 109 -0.71 -7.36 0.28
CA GLN A 109 -0.22 -8.43 1.15
C GLN A 109 -1.28 -9.54 1.18
N ILE A 110 -0.88 -10.79 0.92
CA ILE A 110 -1.80 -11.95 0.79
C ILE A 110 -1.56 -13.03 1.87
N GLY A 111 -0.84 -12.68 2.94
CA GLY A 111 -0.57 -13.56 4.09
C GLY A 111 0.70 -14.41 3.99
N PHE A 112 1.38 -14.36 2.85
CA PHE A 112 2.76 -14.84 2.67
C PHE A 112 3.50 -13.91 1.70
N ASN A 113 4.82 -14.03 1.66
CA ASN A 113 5.65 -13.32 0.69
C ASN A 113 5.79 -14.16 -0.59
N PRO A 114 5.16 -13.79 -1.71
CA PRO A 114 5.23 -14.60 -2.92
C PRO A 114 6.64 -14.67 -3.49
N THR A 115 7.05 -15.87 -3.90
CA THR A 115 8.27 -16.04 -4.68
C THR A 115 7.96 -15.93 -6.17
N LEU A 116 9.00 -15.77 -7.00
CA LEU A 116 8.86 -15.87 -8.45
C LEU A 116 8.23 -17.21 -8.87
N SER A 117 8.54 -18.30 -8.16
CA SER A 117 7.94 -19.62 -8.40
C SER A 117 6.43 -19.59 -8.22
N ASN A 118 5.93 -18.97 -7.14
CA ASN A 118 4.49 -18.85 -6.89
C ASN A 118 3.77 -18.08 -7.99
N LEU A 119 4.39 -17.00 -8.48
CA LEU A 119 3.84 -16.21 -9.58
C LEU A 119 3.79 -17.03 -10.88
N LEU A 120 4.88 -17.69 -11.26
CA LEU A 120 4.91 -18.51 -12.47
C LEU A 120 3.92 -19.67 -12.41
N THR A 121 3.82 -20.36 -11.28
CA THR A 121 2.81 -21.42 -11.08
C THR A 121 1.38 -20.88 -11.17
N THR A 122 1.13 -19.66 -10.68
CA THR A 122 -0.19 -19.01 -10.82
C THR A 122 -0.48 -18.69 -12.29
N CYS A 123 0.52 -18.23 -13.06
CA CYS A 123 0.40 -18.03 -14.50
C CYS A 123 0.07 -19.33 -15.24
N ASP A 124 0.76 -20.43 -14.91
CA ASP A 124 0.52 -21.75 -15.51
C ASP A 124 -0.93 -22.19 -15.28
N TYR A 125 -1.41 -22.13 -14.04
CA TYR A 125 -2.80 -22.49 -13.70
C TYR A 125 -3.83 -21.55 -14.34
N TYR A 126 -3.53 -20.26 -14.47
CA TYR A 126 -4.38 -19.31 -15.18
C TYR A 126 -4.54 -19.67 -16.66
N LEU A 127 -3.46 -20.11 -17.31
CA LEU A 127 -3.42 -20.52 -18.72
C LEU A 127 -3.92 -21.95 -18.94
N GLY A 128 -4.08 -22.74 -17.87
CA GLY A 128 -4.56 -24.12 -17.91
C GLY A 128 -3.47 -25.17 -18.17
N PHE A 129 -2.22 -24.88 -17.77
CA PHE A 129 -1.11 -25.83 -17.75
C PHE A 129 -1.03 -26.62 -16.44
#